data_AF-V5HB45-F1
#
_entry.id   AF-V5HB45-F1
#
_cell.length_a   1.000
_cell.length_b   1.000
_cell.length_c   1.000
_cell.angle_alpha   90.00
_cell.angle_beta   90.00
_cell.angle_gamma   90.00
#
_symmetry.space_group_name_H-M   'P 1'
#
loop_
_entity.id
_entity.type
_entity.pdbx_description
1 polymer ?
#
loop_
_entity_poly.entity_id
_entity_poly.type
_entity_poly.pdbx_seq_one_letter_code
_entity_poly.pdbx_strand_id
1 'polypeptide(L)'
;TVSLGTDVNGKADTFQHVPLCKMLQCILENPYVWSDIHNQLAEEGYLSSVFDGTAHHDHAYFHGDRKKLCIQLYSDEFEVCNPLGSKRGKHKLMAVYFSILNLPQKLRSR
;
A
#
# COMPACT_ATOMS: atom_id res chain seq x y z
N THR A 1 18.05 -1.34 9.55
CA THR A 1 17.37 -2.15 10.57
C THR A 1 17.06 -1.30 11.79
N VAL A 2 15.78 -1.17 12.12
CA VAL A 2 15.30 -0.47 13.33
C VAL A 2 14.70 -1.52 14.27
N SER A 3 14.94 -1.41 15.58
CA SER A 3 14.39 -2.33 16.57
C SER A 3 12.93 -1.99 16.89
N LEU A 4 12.08 -3.02 16.95
CA LEU A 4 10.67 -2.92 17.36
C LEU A 4 10.44 -3.31 18.82
N GLY A 5 11.46 -3.89 19.47
CA GLY A 5 11.37 -4.44 20.82
C GLY A 5 11.90 -5.87 20.88
N THR A 6 11.48 -6.59 21.92
CA THR A 6 11.86 -7.98 22.19
C THR A 6 10.60 -8.82 22.32
N ASP A 7 10.60 -9.99 21.70
CA ASP A 7 9.50 -10.95 21.80
C ASP A 7 9.46 -11.63 23.19
N VAL A 8 8.45 -12.49 23.39
CA VAL A 8 8.27 -13.25 24.64
C VAL A 8 9.42 -14.19 24.99
N ASN A 9 10.29 -14.50 24.02
CA ASN A 9 11.47 -15.34 24.19
C ASN A 9 12.77 -14.52 24.36
N GLY A 10 12.66 -13.20 24.46
CA GLY A 10 13.81 -12.29 24.57
C GLY A 10 14.58 -12.10 23.27
N LYS A 11 14.01 -12.46 22.11
CA LYS A 11 14.62 -12.22 20.80
C LYS A 11 14.21 -10.85 20.28
N ALA A 12 15.17 -10.09 19.76
CA ALA A 12 14.89 -8.77 19.20
C ALA A 12 14.08 -8.88 17.89
N ASP A 13 12.97 -8.16 17.85
CA ASP A 13 12.22 -7.90 16.63
C ASP A 13 12.72 -6.64 15.96
N THR A 14 12.79 -6.68 14.64
CA THR A 14 13.35 -5.58 13.84
C THR A 14 12.57 -5.39 12.56
N PHE A 15 12.64 -4.18 11.99
CA PHE A 15 12.11 -3.93 10.66
C PHE A 15 13.13 -3.21 9.78
N GLN A 16 12.91 -3.30 8.47
CA GLN A 16 13.63 -2.54 7.46
C GLN A 16 12.73 -1.42 6.96
N HIS A 17 13.17 -0.19 7.15
CA HIS A 17 12.43 0.99 6.70
C HIS A 17 12.68 1.22 5.21
N VAL A 18 11.60 1.28 4.44
CA VAL A 18 11.60 1.74 3.05
C VAL A 18 10.88 3.09 3.00
N PRO A 19 11.55 4.18 2.55
CA PRO A 19 11.00 5.53 2.66
C PRO A 19 9.86 5.77 1.67
N LEU A 20 8.62 5.56 2.12
CA LEU A 20 7.41 5.66 1.30
C LEU A 20 7.32 6.99 0.53
N CYS A 21 7.55 8.12 1.19
CA CYS A 21 7.47 9.43 0.52
C CYS A 21 8.47 9.56 -0.63
N LYS A 22 9.69 9.04 -0.49
CA LYS A 22 10.68 9.05 -1.58
C LYS A 22 10.27 8.14 -2.74
N MET A 23 9.72 6.97 -2.43
CA MET A 23 9.19 6.08 -3.48
C MET A 23 8.05 6.74 -4.27
N LEU A 24 7.11 7.36 -3.55
CA LEU A 24 5.98 8.06 -4.18
C LEU A 24 6.48 9.21 -5.05
N GLN A 25 7.46 10.00 -4.59
CA GLN A 25 8.08 11.04 -5.41
C GLN A 25 8.63 10.47 -6.72
N CYS A 26 9.46 9.42 -6.65
CA CYS A 26 10.02 8.80 -7.85
C CYS A 26 8.94 8.23 -8.80
N ILE A 27 7.85 7.68 -8.26
CA ILE A 27 6.73 7.17 -9.06
C ILE A 27 5.98 8.34 -9.75
N LEU A 28 5.71 9.41 -9.01
CA LEU A 28 4.94 10.56 -9.49
C LEU A 28 5.73 11.48 -10.42
N GLU A 29 7.06 11.44 -10.38
CA GLU A 29 7.94 12.12 -11.34
C GLU A 29 7.79 11.57 -12.77
N ASN A 30 7.23 10.37 -12.92
CA ASN A 30 6.88 9.85 -14.25
C ASN A 30 5.64 10.60 -14.79
N PRO A 31 5.75 11.32 -15.92
CA PRO A 31 4.66 12.15 -16.45
C PRO A 31 3.44 11.32 -16.88
N TYR A 32 3.62 10.06 -17.30
CA TYR A 32 2.51 9.17 -17.66
C TYR A 32 1.71 8.79 -16.42
N VAL A 33 2.40 8.40 -15.35
CA VAL A 33 1.77 8.06 -14.05
C VAL A 33 1.05 9.28 -13.47
N TRP A 34 1.70 10.45 -13.51
CA TRP A 34 1.08 11.70 -13.05
C TRP A 34 -0.21 12.01 -13.81
N SER A 35 -0.19 11.87 -15.15
CA SER A 35 -1.38 12.02 -15.99
C SER A 35 -2.47 11.01 -15.62
N ASP A 36 -2.13 9.73 -15.46
CA ASP A 36 -3.10 8.68 -15.12
C ASP A 36 -3.81 8.91 -13.78
N ILE A 37 -3.09 9.46 -12.79
CA ILE A 37 -3.64 9.81 -11.47
C ILE A 37 -4.71 10.90 -11.54
N HIS A 38 -4.59 11.81 -12.50
CA HIS A 38 -5.53 12.92 -12.65
C HIS A 38 -6.71 12.60 -13.59
N ASN A 39 -6.58 11.55 -14.41
CA ASN A 39 -7.55 11.20 -15.45
C ASN A 39 -8.44 10.00 -15.08
N GLN A 40 -8.74 9.80 -13.79
CA GLN A 40 -9.74 8.81 -13.39
C GLN A 40 -11.13 9.24 -13.86
N LEU A 41 -11.69 8.48 -14.78
CA LEU A 41 -13.07 8.63 -15.24
C LEU A 41 -13.97 7.78 -14.35
N ALA A 42 -15.04 8.38 -13.83
CA ALA A 42 -16.14 7.64 -13.25
C ALA A 42 -16.97 7.06 -14.41
N GLU A 43 -17.31 5.77 -14.32
CA GLU A 43 -18.26 5.15 -15.23
C GLU A 43 -19.68 5.38 -14.70
N GLU A 44 -20.56 5.98 -15.51
CA GLU A 44 -21.95 6.18 -15.10
C GLU A 44 -22.68 4.84 -14.93
N GLY A 45 -23.48 4.73 -13.86
CA GLY A 45 -24.29 3.55 -13.57
C GLY A 45 -23.58 2.42 -12.83
N TYR A 46 -22.27 2.53 -12.56
CA TYR A 46 -21.50 1.51 -11.84
C TYR A 46 -20.55 2.12 -10.81
N LEU A 47 -20.25 1.38 -9.74
CA LEU A 47 -19.16 1.71 -8.82
C LEU A 47 -17.86 1.14 -9.39
N SER A 48 -16.99 2.02 -9.86
CA SER A 48 -15.73 1.73 -10.54
C SER A 48 -14.51 1.91 -9.64
N SER A 49 -14.65 2.62 -8.52
CA SER A 49 -13.56 2.91 -7.61
C SER A 49 -14.04 3.02 -6.16
N VAL A 50 -13.08 3.00 -5.22
CA VAL A 50 -13.38 3.27 -3.80
C VAL A 50 -13.86 4.72 -3.57
N PHE A 51 -13.63 5.61 -4.54
CA PHE A 51 -14.00 7.02 -4.46
C PHE A 51 -15.47 7.27 -4.79
N ASP A 52 -16.12 6.31 -5.44
CA ASP A 52 -17.53 6.39 -5.87
C ASP A 52 -18.48 6.07 -4.72
N GLY A 53 -17.96 5.49 -3.62
CA GLY A 53 -18.73 5.14 -2.44
C GLY A 53 -19.03 6.34 -1.54
N THR A 54 -20.16 6.27 -0.82
CA THR A 54 -20.60 7.30 0.13
C THR A 54 -19.58 7.57 1.22
N ALA A 55 -18.85 6.55 1.69
CA ALA A 55 -17.78 6.71 2.67
C ALA A 55 -16.67 7.68 2.22
N HIS A 56 -16.40 7.78 0.92
CA HIS A 56 -15.46 8.76 0.39
C HIS A 56 -16.15 10.09 0.10
N HIS A 57 -17.32 10.04 -0.57
CA HIS A 57 -18.08 11.23 -0.94
C HIS A 57 -18.50 12.09 0.26
N ASP A 58 -18.97 11.48 1.34
CA ASP A 58 -19.55 12.19 2.49
C ASP A 58 -18.48 12.60 3.51
N HIS A 59 -17.24 12.12 3.36
CA HIS A 59 -16.20 12.33 4.35
C HIS A 59 -15.44 13.63 4.08
N ALA A 60 -15.59 14.59 5.00
CA ALA A 60 -15.10 15.97 4.87
C ALA A 60 -13.60 16.08 4.51
N TYR A 61 -12.76 15.14 4.94
CA TYR A 61 -11.35 15.11 4.57
C TYR A 61 -11.12 15.02 3.05
N PHE A 62 -12.01 14.38 2.30
CA PHE A 62 -11.87 14.24 0.84
C PHE A 62 -12.51 15.38 0.06
N HIS A 63 -13.19 16.32 0.73
CA HIS A 63 -13.75 17.50 0.08
C HIS A 63 -12.67 18.49 -0.35
N GLY A 64 -12.98 19.24 -1.41
CA GLY A 64 -12.13 20.31 -1.95
C GLY A 64 -10.96 19.80 -2.80
N ASP A 65 -9.84 19.51 -2.16
CA ASP A 65 -8.58 19.25 -2.87
C ASP A 65 -8.55 17.86 -3.53
N ARG A 66 -8.57 17.86 -4.87
CA ARG A 66 -8.49 16.66 -5.72
C ARG A 66 -7.06 16.14 -5.92
N LYS A 67 -6.04 16.82 -5.38
CA LYS A 67 -4.63 16.42 -5.51
C LYS A 67 -4.16 15.47 -4.40
N LYS A 68 -5.08 15.01 -3.55
CA LYS A 68 -4.79 14.06 -2.49
C LYS A 68 -4.49 12.68 -3.08
N LEU A 69 -3.34 12.12 -2.70
CA LEU A 69 -2.98 10.75 -3.02
C LEU A 69 -3.57 9.81 -1.97
N CYS A 70 -4.41 8.88 -2.42
CA CYS A 70 -4.99 7.82 -1.60
C CYS A 70 -4.18 6.54 -1.77
N ILE A 71 -3.73 6.00 -0.65
CA ILE A 71 -2.87 4.81 -0.60
C ILE A 71 -3.59 3.73 0.19
N GLN A 72 -3.65 2.52 -0.38
CA GLN A 72 -4.08 1.33 0.35
C GLN A 72 -2.86 0.64 0.92
N LEU A 73 -2.88 0.33 2.22
CA LEU A 73 -1.87 -0.48 2.87
C LEU A 73 -2.41 -1.88 3.11
N TYR A 74 -1.56 -2.89 2.93
CA TYR A 74 -1.87 -4.27 3.27
C TYR A 74 -0.61 -4.97 3.76
N SER A 75 -0.80 -6.00 4.58
CA SER A 75 0.28 -6.77 5.17
C SER A 75 0.12 -8.25 4.87
N ASP A 76 1.22 -8.93 4.63
CA ASP A 76 1.25 -10.39 4.51
C ASP A 76 2.40 -10.96 5.34
N GLU A 77 2.18 -12.14 5.92
CA GLU A 77 3.20 -12.90 6.63
C GLU A 77 3.66 -14.08 5.79
N PHE A 78 4.97 -14.16 5.54
CA PHE A 78 5.55 -15.26 4.78
C PHE A 78 6.80 -15.81 5.45
N GLU A 79 7.11 -17.06 5.12
CA GLU A 79 8.36 -17.71 5.50
C GLU A 79 9.24 -17.86 4.26
N VAL A 80 10.50 -17.44 4.37
CA VAL A 80 11.47 -17.55 3.25
C VAL A 80 12.02 -18.98 3.13
N CYS A 81 11.74 -19.85 4.10
CA CYS A 81 12.27 -21.20 4.16
C CYS A 81 11.27 -22.23 3.59
N ASN A 82 11.79 -23.40 3.20
CA ASN A 82 10.95 -24.52 2.81
C ASN A 82 9.98 -24.87 3.97
N PRO A 83 8.65 -24.86 3.73
CA PRO A 83 7.64 -25.11 4.76
C PRO A 83 7.66 -26.54 5.33
N LEU A 84 8.44 -27.46 4.75
CA LEU A 84 8.58 -28.85 5.23
C LEU A 84 9.89 -29.13 5.98
N GLY A 85 10.82 -28.17 6.05
CA GLY A 85 12.13 -28.36 6.65
C GLY A 85 12.20 -28.09 8.17
N SER A 86 13.33 -28.44 8.78
CA SER A 86 13.62 -28.22 10.22
C SER A 86 13.67 -26.75 10.68
N LYS A 87 13.52 -25.82 9.73
CA LYS A 87 13.47 -24.36 9.95
C LYS A 87 12.06 -23.76 9.78
N ARG A 88 11.04 -24.58 9.50
CA ARG A 88 9.63 -24.15 9.47
C ARG A 88 9.29 -23.38 10.75
N GLY A 89 8.63 -22.23 10.63
CA GLY A 89 8.22 -21.40 11.77
C GLY A 89 9.28 -20.46 12.34
N LYS A 90 10.56 -20.59 11.96
CA LYS A 90 11.67 -19.84 12.61
C LYS A 90 11.97 -18.49 11.96
N HIS A 91 11.67 -18.36 10.67
CA HIS A 91 12.05 -17.22 9.85
C HIS A 91 10.82 -16.60 9.17
N LYS A 92 9.78 -16.33 9.97
CA LYS A 92 8.64 -15.54 9.53
C LYS A 92 9.04 -14.08 9.34
N LEU A 93 8.57 -13.50 8.26
CA LEU A 93 8.67 -12.08 7.96
C LEU A 93 7.25 -11.54 7.73
N MET A 94 7.00 -10.33 8.21
CA MET A 94 5.83 -9.56 7.82
C MET A 94 6.28 -8.50 6.82
N ALA A 95 5.67 -8.48 5.64
CA ALA A 95 5.82 -7.38 4.71
C ALA A 95 4.59 -6.49 4.76
N VAL A 96 4.83 -5.18 4.70
CA VAL A 96 3.80 -4.16 4.52
C VAL A 96 3.98 -3.59 3.12
N TYR A 97 2.93 -3.69 2.33
CA TYR A 97 2.86 -3.25 0.94
C TYR A 97 1.91 -2.06 0.81
N PHE A 98 1.95 -1.43 -0.35
CA PHE A 98 1.01 -0.37 -0.67
C PHE A 98 0.61 -0.36 -2.15
N SER A 99 -0.58 0.15 -2.42
CA SER A 99 -1.07 0.46 -3.77
C SER A 99 -1.56 1.90 -3.83
N ILE A 100 -1.34 2.57 -4.97
CA ILE A 100 -1.84 3.92 -5.22
C ILE A 100 -3.24 3.82 -5.84
N LEU A 101 -4.25 4.22 -5.09
CA LEU A 101 -5.66 4.08 -5.50
C LEU A 101 -6.08 5.12 -6.55
N ASN A 102 -5.34 6.22 -6.71
CA ASN A 102 -5.61 7.19 -7.77
C ASN A 102 -5.23 6.68 -9.17
N LEU A 103 -4.49 5.57 -9.28
CA LEU A 103 -4.23 4.98 -10.59
C LEU A 103 -5.47 4.26 -11.13
N PRO A 104 -5.71 4.23 -12.45
CA PRO A 104 -6.71 3.37 -13.07
C PRO A 104 -6.53 1.92 -12.63
N GLN A 105 -7.62 1.18 -12.41
CA GLN A 105 -7.56 -0.20 -11.89
C GLN A 105 -6.59 -1.10 -12.68
N LYS A 106 -6.59 -0.97 -14.01
CA LYS A 106 -5.71 -1.73 -14.92
C LYS A 106 -4.21 -1.52 -14.69
N LEU A 107 -3.82 -0.43 -14.02
CA LEU A 107 -2.43 -0.06 -13.72
C LEU A 107 -2.06 -0.32 -12.24
N ARG A 108 -3.02 -0.73 -11.41
CA ARG A 108 -2.74 -1.07 -10.01
C ARG A 108 -2.08 -2.44 -9.95
N SER A 109 -1.21 -2.62 -8.96
CA SER A 109 -0.69 -3.94 -8.60
C SER A 109 -1.85 -4.89 -8.30
N ARG A 110 -1.75 -6.13 -8.76
CA ARG A 110 -2.69 -7.20 -8.42
C ARG A 110 -2.44 -7.74 -7.02
#